data_AF-A0A1A2NU91-F1
#
_entry.id   AF-A0A1A2NU91-F1
#
_cell.length_a   1.000
_cell.length_b   1.000
_cell.length_c   1.000
_cell.angle_alpha   90.00
_cell.angle_beta   90.00
_cell.angle_gamma   90.00
#
_symmetry.space_group_name_H-M   'P 1'
#
loop_
_entity.id
_entity.type
_entity.pdbx_description
1 polymer ?
#
loop_
_entity_poly.entity_id
_entity_poly.type
_entity_poly.pdbx_seq_one_letter_code
_entity_poly.pdbx_strand_id
1 'polypeptide(L)'
;MSPDVRPRTVNADGVPMSALLAEVPEPRAVVVALHGGGTTSAYFDCPGQPQLSLLRTGAALGYTVIALDRPGYGSSALYPEAMDAPEQRVRLAYRALDRILGDRARGAGLFVLGHSNGCELALRMAVDERGAELLGLELAGTGLHYQAAARDALSTAGPGQRPVGLRELLWEPASLYPDEVLRGVLQASPGAQYEAAMVAGWPRTDFPALAARVGVPVRFTFAEHERIWQSDSAAQREIREIFTATPSFTSNEEPGSGHNLSVGFGAQRYHRSVLSFVEDCAASVGAAQDSEVS
;
A
#
# COMPACT_ATOMS: atom_id res chain seq x y z
N MET A 1 1.90 27.39 2.62
CA MET A 1 1.32 26.60 3.73
C MET A 1 1.31 25.16 3.25
N SER A 2 1.78 24.18 4.05
CA SER A 2 1.64 22.78 3.65
C SER A 2 0.15 22.42 3.58
N PRO A 3 -0.32 21.67 2.58
CA PRO A 3 -1.72 21.27 2.49
C PRO A 3 -2.15 20.51 3.76
N ASP A 4 -3.35 20.82 4.27
CA ASP A 4 -3.89 20.16 5.46
C ASP A 4 -4.34 18.73 5.14
N VAL A 5 -3.87 17.78 5.94
CA VAL A 5 -4.37 16.40 5.92
C VAL A 5 -5.72 16.39 6.64
N ARG A 6 -6.76 15.88 5.96
CA ARG A 6 -8.13 15.84 6.49
C ARG A 6 -8.73 14.44 6.41
N PRO A 7 -9.49 14.01 7.44
CA PRO A 7 -10.29 12.80 7.34
C PRO A 7 -11.43 12.99 6.34
N ARG A 8 -11.75 11.91 5.62
CA ARG A 8 -12.84 11.87 4.66
C ARG A 8 -13.58 10.55 4.81
N THR A 9 -14.91 10.60 4.91
CA THR A 9 -15.77 9.42 4.86
C THR A 9 -16.76 9.58 3.72
N VAL A 10 -16.94 8.52 2.94
CA VAL A 10 -17.85 8.47 1.80
C VAL A 10 -18.69 7.19 1.87
N ASN A 11 -19.89 7.23 1.29
CA ASN A 11 -20.67 6.02 1.08
C ASN A 11 -20.26 5.38 -0.26
N ALA A 12 -19.87 4.12 -0.23
CA ALA A 12 -19.57 3.27 -1.38
C ALA A 12 -20.54 2.08 -1.38
N ASP A 13 -21.55 2.12 -2.26
CA ASP A 13 -22.58 1.07 -2.39
C ASP A 13 -23.27 0.70 -1.06
N GLY A 14 -23.57 1.68 -0.22
CA GLY A 14 -24.20 1.47 1.09
C GLY A 14 -23.22 1.26 2.24
N VAL A 15 -21.91 1.10 1.96
CA VAL A 15 -20.87 0.89 2.98
C VAL A 15 -20.10 2.20 3.21
N PRO A 16 -19.95 2.67 4.46
CA PRO A 16 -19.09 3.80 4.75
C PRO A 16 -17.60 3.40 4.59
N MET A 17 -16.86 4.17 3.80
CA MET A 17 -15.43 4.01 3.58
C MET A 17 -14.72 5.27 4.05
N SER A 18 -13.68 5.13 4.86
CA SER A 18 -12.91 6.24 5.43
C SER A 18 -11.50 6.31 4.84
N ALA A 19 -10.95 7.51 4.81
CA ALA A 19 -9.63 7.81 4.31
C ALA A 19 -9.05 9.05 5.00
N LEU A 20 -7.73 9.21 4.92
CA LEU A 20 -7.07 10.50 5.05
C LEU A 20 -6.78 11.05 3.65
N LEU A 21 -6.98 12.36 3.47
CA LEU A 21 -6.80 13.06 2.21
C LEU A 21 -5.91 14.28 2.41
N ALA A 22 -4.87 14.40 1.61
CA ALA A 22 -4.17 15.65 1.36
C ALA A 22 -4.38 16.04 -0.10
N GLU A 23 -5.16 17.08 -0.33
CA GLU A 23 -5.58 17.52 -1.66
C GLU A 23 -4.75 18.72 -2.12
N VAL A 24 -4.38 18.72 -3.40
CA VAL A 24 -3.86 19.90 -4.10
C VAL A 24 -4.78 20.26 -5.27
N PRO A 25 -4.95 21.55 -5.62
CA PRO A 25 -5.92 21.97 -6.64
C PRO A 25 -5.63 21.41 -8.04
N GLU A 26 -4.36 21.40 -8.43
CA GLU A 26 -3.88 20.93 -9.73
C GLU A 26 -2.83 19.83 -9.51
N PRO A 27 -3.25 18.59 -9.19
CA PRO A 27 -2.33 17.52 -8.88
C PRO A 27 -1.56 17.07 -10.11
N ARG A 28 -0.28 16.75 -9.94
CA ARG A 28 0.52 16.03 -10.94
C ARG A 28 -0.04 14.64 -11.21
N ALA A 29 -0.45 13.96 -10.16
CA ALA A 29 -1.16 12.68 -10.15
C ALA A 29 -1.86 12.48 -8.80
N VAL A 30 -2.71 11.46 -8.71
CA VAL A 30 -3.32 11.00 -7.45
C VAL A 30 -2.58 9.75 -6.96
N VAL A 31 -2.06 9.79 -5.73
CA VAL A 31 -1.44 8.62 -5.07
C VAL A 31 -2.42 8.01 -4.08
N VAL A 32 -2.75 6.74 -4.27
CA VAL A 32 -3.61 5.96 -3.38
C VAL A 32 -2.76 5.03 -2.54
N ALA A 33 -2.76 5.20 -1.21
CA ALA A 33 -1.95 4.42 -0.28
C ALA A 33 -2.81 3.44 0.52
N LEU A 34 -2.42 2.15 0.51
CA LEU A 34 -3.14 1.03 1.09
C LEU A 34 -2.30 0.37 2.18
N HIS A 35 -2.77 0.47 3.43
CA HIS A 35 -2.02 0.08 4.62
C HIS A 35 -2.01 -1.44 4.85
N GLY A 36 -1.08 -1.94 5.68
CA GLY A 36 -1.01 -3.33 6.11
C GLY A 36 -2.12 -3.77 7.08
N GLY A 37 -1.97 -4.95 7.66
CA GLY A 37 -2.90 -5.46 8.68
C GLY A 37 -2.75 -4.75 10.03
N GLY A 38 -3.81 -4.67 10.82
CA GLY A 38 -3.75 -4.20 12.21
C GLY A 38 -3.56 -2.68 12.40
N THR A 39 -3.70 -1.90 11.34
CA THR A 39 -3.57 -0.43 11.32
C THR A 39 -4.66 0.18 10.42
N THR A 40 -4.62 1.48 10.21
CA THR A 40 -5.52 2.24 9.30
C THR A 40 -4.69 3.16 8.41
N SER A 41 -5.36 4.05 7.67
CA SER A 41 -4.77 5.17 6.92
C SER A 41 -3.80 6.03 7.73
N ALA A 42 -3.90 6.05 9.07
CA ALA A 42 -2.95 6.70 9.97
C ALA A 42 -1.51 6.17 9.81
N TYR A 43 -1.32 4.98 9.25
CA TYR A 43 0.01 4.46 8.89
C TYR A 43 0.79 5.39 7.93
N PHE A 44 0.09 6.16 7.09
CA PHE A 44 0.70 7.08 6.13
C PHE A 44 0.70 8.55 6.57
N ASP A 45 0.07 8.88 7.71
CA ASP A 45 0.14 10.18 8.39
C ASP A 45 0.16 9.93 9.90
N CYS A 46 1.26 9.34 10.40
CA CYS A 46 1.36 8.93 11.80
C CYS A 46 1.16 10.15 12.74
N PRO A 47 0.22 10.08 13.70
CA PRO A 47 -0.05 11.21 14.59
C PRO A 47 1.21 11.69 15.32
N GLY A 48 1.38 13.00 15.46
CA GLY A 48 2.55 13.58 16.12
C GLY A 48 3.89 13.41 15.37
N GLN A 49 3.89 12.79 14.18
CA GLN A 49 5.09 12.52 13.39
C GLN A 49 4.96 13.06 11.95
N PRO A 50 4.72 14.38 11.75
CA PRO A 50 4.44 14.96 10.44
C PRO A 50 5.56 14.76 9.41
N GLN A 51 6.81 14.62 9.86
CA GLN A 51 7.97 14.35 9.01
C GLN A 51 7.97 12.94 8.39
N LEU A 52 7.18 12.02 8.92
CA LEU A 52 7.01 10.65 8.39
C LEU A 52 5.81 10.55 7.44
N SER A 53 5.07 11.63 7.23
CA SER A 53 3.80 11.59 6.50
C SER A 53 4.01 11.55 4.99
N LEU A 54 3.51 10.49 4.35
CA LEU A 54 3.39 10.41 2.90
C LEU A 54 2.42 11.47 2.39
N LEU A 55 1.32 11.72 3.12
CA LEU A 55 0.30 12.67 2.70
C LEU A 55 0.84 14.10 2.62
N ARG A 56 1.58 14.52 3.65
CA ARG A 56 2.21 15.85 3.70
C ARG A 56 3.33 15.97 2.67
N THR A 57 4.16 14.93 2.53
CA THR A 57 5.26 14.91 1.57
C THR A 57 4.74 14.96 0.14
N GLY A 58 3.74 14.15 -0.20
CA GLY A 58 3.13 14.11 -1.53
C GLY A 58 2.45 15.43 -1.89
N ALA A 59 1.66 15.99 -0.98
CA ALA A 59 0.99 17.26 -1.22
C ALA A 59 1.96 18.44 -1.36
N ALA A 60 3.07 18.44 -0.60
CA ALA A 60 4.15 19.41 -0.78
C ALA A 60 4.88 19.28 -2.14
N LEU A 61 4.83 18.09 -2.76
CA LEU A 61 5.42 17.81 -4.08
C LEU A 61 4.39 17.88 -5.22
N GLY A 62 3.18 18.38 -4.96
CA GLY A 62 2.15 18.59 -5.97
C GLY A 62 1.29 17.36 -6.29
N TYR A 63 1.25 16.36 -5.41
CA TYR A 63 0.38 15.18 -5.56
C TYR A 63 -0.83 15.27 -4.63
N THR A 64 -2.01 14.89 -5.12
CA THR A 64 -3.12 14.58 -4.22
C THR A 64 -2.90 13.18 -3.67
N VAL A 65 -2.91 13.01 -2.35
CA VAL A 65 -2.66 11.72 -1.69
C VAL A 65 -3.91 11.28 -0.92
N ILE A 66 -4.36 10.06 -1.17
CA ILE A 66 -5.47 9.40 -0.47
C ILE A 66 -4.91 8.17 0.22
N ALA A 67 -4.81 8.19 1.56
CA ALA A 67 -4.63 6.96 2.33
C ALA A 67 -6.00 6.40 2.67
N LEU A 68 -6.39 5.32 1.98
CA LEU A 68 -7.68 4.68 2.16
C LEU A 68 -7.60 3.69 3.32
N ASP A 69 -8.56 3.73 4.23
CA ASP A 69 -8.80 2.58 5.12
C ASP A 69 -9.33 1.45 4.25
N ARG A 70 -8.58 0.35 4.15
CA ARG A 70 -8.99 -0.80 3.33
C ARG A 70 -10.39 -1.29 3.76
N PRO A 71 -11.18 -1.89 2.86
CA PRO A 71 -12.41 -2.55 3.26
C PRO A 71 -12.15 -3.48 4.45
N GLY A 72 -12.92 -3.29 5.52
CA GLY A 72 -12.82 -4.01 6.80
C GLY A 72 -12.08 -3.24 7.87
N TYR A 73 -11.58 -2.05 7.55
CA TYR A 73 -10.94 -1.12 8.46
C TYR A 73 -11.66 0.22 8.52
N GLY A 74 -11.34 1.00 9.55
CA GLY A 74 -11.94 2.30 9.80
C GLY A 74 -13.46 2.21 9.88
N SER A 75 -14.15 3.09 9.16
CA SER A 75 -15.62 3.14 9.14
C SER A 75 -16.29 1.90 8.54
N SER A 76 -15.57 1.12 7.73
CA SER A 76 -16.11 -0.08 7.08
C SER A 76 -15.99 -1.34 7.95
N ALA A 77 -15.31 -1.28 9.09
CA ALA A 77 -15.04 -2.44 9.96
C ALA A 77 -16.30 -3.13 10.51
N LEU A 78 -17.43 -2.41 10.57
CA LEU A 78 -18.71 -2.94 11.06
C LEU A 78 -19.57 -3.60 9.97
N TYR A 79 -19.06 -3.73 8.74
CA TYR A 79 -19.79 -4.27 7.58
C TYR A 79 -19.09 -5.49 6.94
N PRO A 80 -18.65 -6.49 7.73
CA PRO A 80 -17.82 -7.60 7.23
C PRO A 80 -18.48 -8.38 6.09
N GLU A 81 -19.80 -8.50 6.07
CA GLU A 81 -20.58 -9.20 5.04
C GLU A 81 -20.52 -8.52 3.66
N ALA A 82 -20.18 -7.24 3.60
CA ALA A 82 -20.11 -6.48 2.35
C ALA A 82 -18.78 -6.68 1.58
N MET A 83 -17.85 -7.46 2.13
CA MET A 83 -16.45 -7.48 1.72
C MET A 83 -15.76 -8.84 1.91
N ASP A 84 -16.55 -9.91 1.99
CA ASP A 84 -16.03 -11.28 2.10
C ASP A 84 -15.31 -11.70 0.80
N ALA A 85 -15.92 -11.40 -0.35
CA ALA A 85 -15.31 -11.69 -1.65
C ALA A 85 -14.29 -10.61 -2.05
N PRO A 86 -13.14 -10.99 -2.64
CA PRO A 86 -12.13 -10.02 -3.09
C PRO A 86 -12.64 -8.95 -4.05
N GLU A 87 -13.54 -9.30 -4.96
CA GLU A 87 -14.10 -8.40 -5.97
C GLU A 87 -14.98 -7.31 -5.32
N GLN A 88 -15.63 -7.63 -4.19
CA GLN A 88 -16.36 -6.64 -3.41
C GLN A 88 -15.41 -5.61 -2.80
N ARG A 89 -14.24 -6.06 -2.31
CA ARG A 89 -13.21 -5.18 -1.74
C ARG A 89 -12.65 -4.22 -2.79
N VAL A 90 -12.35 -4.73 -3.99
CA VAL A 90 -11.92 -3.91 -5.14
C VAL A 90 -13.00 -2.88 -5.53
N ARG A 91 -14.26 -3.32 -5.65
CA ARG A 91 -15.39 -2.43 -5.97
C ARG A 91 -15.53 -1.31 -4.94
N LEU A 92 -15.51 -1.65 -3.65
CA LEU A 92 -15.61 -0.67 -2.56
C LEU A 92 -14.46 0.35 -2.59
N ALA A 93 -13.22 -0.12 -2.83
CA ALA A 93 -12.06 0.77 -2.92
C ALA A 93 -12.21 1.76 -4.09
N TYR A 94 -12.51 1.28 -5.29
CA TYR A 94 -12.71 2.15 -6.46
C TYR A 94 -13.89 3.11 -6.29
N ARG A 95 -15.03 2.65 -5.74
CA ARG A 95 -16.19 3.51 -5.46
C ARG A 95 -15.87 4.58 -4.43
N ALA A 96 -15.10 4.24 -3.39
CA ALA A 96 -14.64 5.21 -2.42
C ALA A 96 -13.76 6.28 -3.08
N LEU A 97 -12.81 5.87 -3.93
CA LEU A 97 -11.94 6.79 -4.68
C LEU A 97 -12.74 7.70 -5.60
N ASP A 98 -13.70 7.17 -6.37
CA ASP A 98 -14.58 7.95 -7.23
C ASP A 98 -15.35 9.00 -6.42
N ARG A 99 -15.83 8.65 -5.22
CA ARG A 99 -16.61 9.56 -4.38
C ARG A 99 -15.76 10.57 -3.61
N ILE A 100 -14.54 10.19 -3.23
CA ILE A 100 -13.56 11.09 -2.61
C ILE A 100 -13.12 12.13 -3.63
N LEU A 101 -12.76 11.71 -4.85
CA LEU A 101 -12.28 12.59 -5.92
C LEU A 101 -13.42 13.42 -6.52
N GLY A 102 -14.58 12.83 -6.84
CA GLY A 102 -15.66 13.52 -7.54
C GLY A 102 -15.17 14.11 -8.86
N ASP A 103 -15.53 15.37 -9.12
CA ASP A 103 -15.13 16.12 -10.33
C ASP A 103 -13.73 16.75 -10.24
N ARG A 104 -12.97 16.46 -9.18
CA ARG A 104 -11.62 17.01 -9.00
C ARG A 104 -10.65 16.49 -10.04
N ALA A 105 -9.67 17.33 -10.39
CA ALA A 105 -8.57 16.95 -11.26
C ALA A 105 -7.80 15.76 -10.69
N ARG A 106 -7.40 14.84 -11.58
CA ARG A 106 -6.64 13.63 -11.24
C ARG A 106 -5.18 13.69 -11.70
N GLY A 107 -4.77 14.81 -12.31
CA GLY A 107 -3.47 14.92 -12.97
C GLY A 107 -3.35 13.89 -14.09
N ALA A 108 -2.18 13.26 -14.20
CA ALA A 108 -1.92 12.20 -15.16
C ALA A 108 -2.74 10.92 -14.91
N GLY A 109 -3.25 10.69 -13.70
CA GLY A 109 -3.98 9.48 -13.34
C GLY A 109 -3.76 9.03 -11.90
N LEU A 110 -4.10 7.78 -11.62
CA LEU A 110 -3.99 7.17 -10.29
C LEU A 110 -2.75 6.26 -10.22
N PHE A 111 -1.98 6.41 -9.16
CA PHE A 111 -0.90 5.50 -8.77
C PHE A 111 -1.26 4.80 -7.46
N VAL A 112 -1.01 3.49 -7.35
CA VAL A 112 -1.35 2.72 -6.14
C VAL A 112 -0.08 2.30 -5.40
N LEU A 113 -0.05 2.55 -4.09
CA LEU A 113 0.99 2.12 -3.16
C LEU A 113 0.38 1.12 -2.17
N GLY A 114 0.83 -0.13 -2.23
CA GLY A 114 0.48 -1.19 -1.28
C GLY A 114 1.60 -1.46 -0.29
N HIS A 115 1.26 -1.52 1.00
CA HIS A 115 2.18 -1.99 2.05
C HIS A 115 1.63 -3.24 2.73
N SER A 116 2.47 -4.26 2.90
CA SER A 116 2.16 -5.50 3.62
C SER A 116 0.84 -6.12 3.11
N ASN A 117 -0.13 -6.41 3.97
CA ASN A 117 -1.45 -6.92 3.54
C ASN A 117 -2.18 -5.99 2.54
N GLY A 118 -1.85 -4.70 2.48
CA GLY A 118 -2.38 -3.78 1.49
C GLY A 118 -1.92 -4.06 0.07
N CYS A 119 -0.83 -4.82 -0.12
CA CYS A 119 -0.38 -5.29 -1.43
C CYS A 119 -1.42 -6.20 -2.11
N GLU A 120 -2.23 -6.93 -1.35
CA GLU A 120 -3.27 -7.78 -1.93
C GLU A 120 -4.34 -6.96 -2.64
N LEU A 121 -4.88 -5.93 -1.97
CA LEU A 121 -5.86 -5.04 -2.57
C LEU A 121 -5.25 -4.25 -3.72
N ALA A 122 -3.99 -3.80 -3.57
CA ALA A 122 -3.28 -3.06 -4.62
C ALA A 122 -3.14 -3.88 -5.91
N LEU A 123 -2.72 -5.16 -5.80
CA LEU A 123 -2.62 -6.08 -6.92
C LEU A 123 -3.98 -6.37 -7.54
N ARG A 124 -5.01 -6.59 -6.72
CA ARG A 124 -6.36 -6.84 -7.22
C ARG A 124 -6.96 -5.65 -7.96
N MET A 125 -6.70 -4.43 -7.49
CA MET A 125 -7.04 -3.21 -8.22
C MET A 125 -6.29 -3.13 -9.55
N ALA A 126 -4.99 -3.44 -9.57
CA ALA A 126 -4.18 -3.37 -10.79
C ALA A 126 -4.58 -4.40 -11.88
N VAL A 127 -5.22 -5.51 -11.51
CA VAL A 127 -5.70 -6.54 -12.46
C VAL A 127 -7.20 -6.47 -12.76
N ASP A 128 -7.92 -5.53 -12.12
CA ASP A 128 -9.30 -5.19 -12.45
C ASP A 128 -9.35 -4.53 -13.84
N GLU A 129 -10.52 -4.51 -14.48
CA GLU A 129 -10.71 -3.81 -15.77
C GLU A 129 -10.29 -2.34 -15.69
N ARG A 130 -10.57 -1.69 -14.55
CA ARG A 130 -10.15 -0.30 -14.28
C ARG A 130 -8.66 -0.16 -13.99
N GLY A 131 -7.97 -1.27 -13.73
CA GLY A 131 -6.54 -1.33 -13.43
C GLY A 131 -5.68 -0.87 -14.62
N ALA A 132 -6.18 -1.02 -15.85
CA ALA A 132 -5.49 -0.59 -17.06
C ALA A 132 -5.28 0.94 -17.14
N GLU A 133 -6.04 1.74 -16.38
CA GLU A 133 -5.92 3.20 -16.30
C GLU A 133 -4.95 3.67 -15.20
N LEU A 134 -4.36 2.75 -14.42
CA LEU A 134 -3.39 3.12 -13.39
C LEU A 134 -2.05 3.51 -14.02
N LEU A 135 -1.41 4.53 -13.45
CA LEU A 135 -0.07 4.98 -13.82
C LEU A 135 0.99 3.93 -13.49
N GLY A 136 0.80 3.21 -12.39
CA GLY A 136 1.76 2.25 -11.88
C GLY A 136 1.43 1.80 -10.46
N LEU A 137 2.28 0.90 -9.97
CA LEU A 137 2.11 0.20 -8.70
C LEU A 137 3.41 0.18 -7.90
N GLU A 138 3.34 0.55 -6.61
CA GLU A 138 4.38 0.32 -5.60
C GLU A 138 3.94 -0.80 -4.66
N LEU A 139 4.82 -1.77 -4.42
CA LEU A 139 4.62 -2.85 -3.46
C LEU A 139 5.79 -2.93 -2.47
N ALA A 140 5.48 -3.06 -1.19
CA ALA A 140 6.50 -3.26 -0.16
C ALA A 140 5.99 -4.10 1.01
N GLY A 141 6.89 -4.77 1.73
CA GLY A 141 6.52 -5.60 2.90
C GLY A 141 5.74 -6.87 2.56
N THR A 142 5.87 -7.38 1.33
CA THR A 142 5.29 -8.65 0.85
C THR A 142 6.37 -9.50 0.18
N GLY A 143 6.14 -10.80 -0.02
CA GLY A 143 7.10 -11.68 -0.67
C GLY A 143 6.57 -13.09 -0.93
N LEU A 144 7.46 -13.95 -1.44
CA LEU A 144 7.16 -15.36 -1.77
C LEU A 144 7.60 -16.32 -0.66
N HIS A 145 8.65 -15.98 0.07
CA HIS A 145 9.22 -16.86 1.09
C HIS A 145 9.31 -16.13 2.41
N TYR A 146 8.79 -16.76 3.47
CA TYR A 146 9.00 -16.27 4.82
C TYR A 146 10.44 -16.52 5.28
N GLN A 147 10.97 -15.62 6.09
CA GLN A 147 12.15 -15.95 6.90
C GLN A 147 11.81 -17.01 7.93
N ALA A 148 12.81 -17.78 8.39
CA ALA A 148 12.61 -18.87 9.34
C ALA A 148 11.84 -18.42 10.59
N ALA A 149 12.26 -17.33 11.25
CA ALA A 149 11.60 -16.83 12.46
C ALA A 149 10.13 -16.42 12.20
N ALA A 150 9.85 -15.79 11.06
CA ALA A 150 8.50 -15.39 10.69
C ALA A 150 7.60 -16.59 10.38
N ARG A 151 8.13 -17.59 9.65
CA ARG A 151 7.42 -18.84 9.38
C ARG A 151 7.07 -19.54 10.69
N ASP A 152 8.02 -19.63 11.61
CA ASP A 152 7.82 -20.30 12.89
C ASP A 152 6.75 -19.57 13.71
N ALA A 153 6.83 -18.23 13.81
CA ALA A 153 5.80 -17.40 14.46
C ALA A 153 4.41 -17.64 13.86
N LEU A 154 4.28 -17.57 12.53
CA LEU A 154 3.00 -17.77 11.83
C LEU A 154 2.43 -19.19 11.99
N SER A 155 3.28 -20.21 12.06
CA SER A 155 2.86 -21.61 12.21
C SER A 155 2.24 -21.94 13.58
N THR A 156 2.51 -21.11 14.60
CA THR A 156 2.04 -21.34 15.97
C THR A 156 0.67 -20.73 16.27
N ALA A 157 0.12 -19.91 15.36
CA ALA A 157 -1.15 -19.24 15.56
C ALA A 157 -2.33 -20.13 15.13
N GLY A 158 -3.26 -20.38 16.04
CA GLY A 158 -4.57 -20.95 15.70
C GLY A 158 -5.46 -19.94 14.95
N PRO A 159 -6.57 -20.38 14.34
CA PRO A 159 -7.53 -19.50 13.68
C PRO A 159 -7.99 -18.37 14.62
N GLY A 160 -7.86 -17.11 14.18
CA GLY A 160 -8.26 -15.93 14.94
C GLY A 160 -7.30 -15.51 16.06
N GLN A 161 -6.17 -16.21 16.26
CA GLN A 161 -5.15 -15.81 17.23
C GLN A 161 -4.08 -14.95 16.59
N ARG A 162 -3.55 -13.98 17.36
CA ARG A 162 -2.38 -13.22 16.96
C ARG A 162 -1.14 -14.08 17.14
N PRO A 163 -0.31 -14.28 16.10
CA PRO A 163 0.92 -15.03 16.23
C PRO A 163 1.87 -14.37 17.23
N VAL A 164 2.35 -15.15 18.20
CA VAL A 164 3.34 -14.69 19.20
C VAL A 164 4.67 -14.44 18.47
N GLY A 165 5.36 -13.33 18.77
CA GLY A 165 6.64 -12.99 18.13
C GLY A 165 6.51 -12.23 16.80
N LEU A 166 5.34 -12.25 16.16
CA LEU A 166 5.17 -11.58 14.86
C LEU A 166 5.29 -10.06 14.99
N ARG A 167 4.78 -9.48 16.09
CA ARG A 167 4.91 -8.04 16.33
C ARG A 167 6.38 -7.67 16.42
N GLU A 168 7.17 -8.39 17.19
CA GLU A 168 8.59 -8.14 17.39
C GLU A 168 9.33 -8.12 16.04
N LEU A 169 9.05 -9.09 15.17
CA LEU A 169 9.64 -9.14 13.83
C LEU A 169 9.23 -7.95 12.94
N LEU A 170 7.98 -7.49 13.01
CA LEU A 170 7.50 -6.34 12.22
C LEU A 170 8.16 -5.01 12.61
N TRP A 171 8.78 -4.93 13.79
CA TRP A 171 9.39 -3.71 14.34
C TRP A 171 10.90 -3.84 14.53
N GLU A 172 11.52 -4.91 14.02
CA GLU A 172 12.94 -5.18 14.21
C GLU A 172 13.80 -4.61 13.06
N PRO A 173 14.94 -3.93 13.34
CA PRO A 173 15.38 -3.47 14.65
C PRO A 173 14.59 -2.25 15.14
N ALA A 174 14.24 -2.25 16.43
CA ALA A 174 13.44 -1.20 17.05
C ALA A 174 14.06 0.20 16.90
N SER A 175 15.39 0.29 16.82
CA SER A 175 16.12 1.56 16.64
C SER A 175 15.81 2.30 15.33
N LEU A 176 15.09 1.70 14.39
CA LEU A 176 14.67 2.34 13.15
C LEU A 176 13.39 3.17 13.28
N TYR A 177 12.75 3.13 14.44
CA TYR A 177 11.44 3.73 14.67
C TYR A 177 11.50 4.76 15.80
N PRO A 178 10.73 5.85 15.72
CA PRO A 178 10.54 6.72 16.87
C PRO A 178 9.91 5.96 18.04
N ASP A 179 10.33 6.30 19.25
CA ASP A 179 9.84 5.72 20.49
C ASP A 179 8.31 5.80 20.60
N GLU A 180 7.72 6.92 20.17
CA GLU A 180 6.28 7.13 20.22
C GLU A 180 5.52 6.17 19.30
N VAL A 181 6.08 5.85 18.13
CA VAL A 181 5.51 4.89 17.19
C VAL A 181 5.51 3.49 17.82
N LEU A 182 6.63 3.08 18.42
CA LEU A 182 6.77 1.78 19.09
C LEU A 182 5.82 1.63 20.28
N ARG A 183 5.59 2.72 21.02
CA ARG A 183 4.67 2.81 22.17
C ARG A 183 3.19 2.88 21.78
N GLY A 184 2.87 2.86 20.49
CA GLY A 184 1.50 2.66 20.00
C GLY A 184 0.74 3.94 19.67
N VAL A 185 1.41 4.99 19.20
CA VAL A 185 0.73 6.16 18.62
C VAL A 185 -0.16 5.79 17.42
N LEU A 186 0.18 4.72 16.71
CA LEU A 186 -0.75 4.05 15.80
C LEU A 186 -1.70 3.18 16.62
N GLN A 187 -2.95 3.61 16.71
CA GLN A 187 -3.99 2.80 17.35
C GLN A 187 -4.13 1.47 16.62
N ALA A 188 -3.93 0.37 17.36
CA ALA A 188 -4.09 -0.96 16.80
C ALA A 188 -5.54 -1.17 16.38
N SER A 189 -5.76 -1.48 15.11
CA SER A 189 -7.07 -1.92 14.62
C SER A 189 -7.18 -3.44 14.75
N PRO A 190 -8.35 -3.99 15.10
CA PRO A 190 -8.64 -5.39 14.80
C PRO A 190 -8.41 -5.66 13.30
N GLY A 191 -7.91 -6.86 12.98
CA GLY A 191 -7.79 -7.29 11.59
C GLY A 191 -9.16 -7.52 10.98
N ALA A 192 -9.31 -7.26 9.68
CA ALA A 192 -10.55 -7.56 8.97
C ALA A 192 -10.78 -9.08 8.91
N GLN A 193 -12.03 -9.52 8.94
CA GLN A 193 -12.39 -10.95 9.08
C GLN A 193 -11.81 -11.84 7.96
N TYR A 194 -11.71 -11.31 6.74
CA TYR A 194 -11.18 -12.05 5.59
C TYR A 194 -9.66 -12.25 5.62
N GLU A 195 -8.91 -11.51 6.46
CA GLU A 195 -7.44 -11.47 6.35
C GLU A 195 -6.77 -12.80 6.68
N ALA A 196 -7.34 -13.59 7.59
CA ALA A 196 -6.80 -14.89 7.92
C ALA A 196 -6.79 -15.83 6.70
N ALA A 197 -7.88 -15.85 5.93
CA ALA A 197 -7.99 -16.63 4.71
C ALA A 197 -7.08 -16.07 3.61
N MET A 198 -7.04 -14.74 3.46
CA MET A 198 -6.18 -14.04 2.51
C MET A 198 -4.69 -14.38 2.70
N VAL A 199 -4.20 -14.35 3.93
CA VAL A 199 -2.77 -14.59 4.24
C VAL A 199 -2.38 -16.07 4.11
N ALA A 200 -3.28 -17.02 4.39
CA ALA A 200 -2.97 -18.45 4.44
C ALA A 200 -2.44 -19.03 3.10
N GLY A 201 -2.94 -18.53 1.97
CA GLY A 201 -2.52 -18.92 0.62
C GLY A 201 -1.54 -17.96 -0.05
N TRP A 202 -1.42 -16.74 0.47
CA TRP A 202 -0.84 -15.58 -0.21
C TRP A 202 0.43 -15.86 -1.04
N PRO A 203 1.56 -16.28 -0.44
CA PRO A 203 2.82 -16.45 -1.18
C PRO A 203 2.79 -17.58 -2.22
N ARG A 204 1.86 -18.54 -2.11
CA ARG A 204 1.81 -19.75 -2.96
C ARG A 204 0.75 -19.68 -4.05
N THR A 205 -0.31 -18.91 -3.84
CA THR A 205 -1.47 -18.88 -4.75
C THR A 205 -1.71 -17.48 -5.29
N ASP A 206 -2.15 -16.58 -4.43
CA ASP A 206 -2.76 -15.33 -4.86
C ASP A 206 -1.70 -14.34 -5.34
N PHE A 207 -0.56 -14.26 -4.64
CA PHE A 207 0.48 -13.32 -5.02
C PHE A 207 1.07 -13.62 -6.41
N PRO A 208 1.56 -14.84 -6.72
CA PRO A 208 2.03 -15.17 -8.07
C PRO A 208 0.95 -15.01 -9.15
N ALA A 209 -0.28 -15.47 -8.87
CA ALA A 209 -1.36 -15.45 -9.85
C ALA A 209 -1.82 -14.02 -10.20
N LEU A 210 -1.84 -13.10 -9.23
CA LEU A 210 -2.18 -11.70 -9.46
C LEU A 210 -1.00 -10.96 -10.12
N ALA A 211 0.22 -11.16 -9.62
CA ALA A 211 1.42 -10.51 -10.16
C ALA A 211 1.62 -10.77 -11.67
N ALA A 212 1.36 -12.00 -12.12
CA ALA A 212 1.49 -12.40 -13.52
C ALA A 212 0.57 -11.63 -14.48
N ARG A 213 -0.47 -10.98 -13.96
CA ARG A 213 -1.50 -10.25 -14.73
C ARG A 213 -1.38 -8.73 -14.66
N VAL A 214 -0.46 -8.19 -13.85
CA VAL A 214 -0.30 -6.75 -13.70
C VAL A 214 0.25 -6.14 -14.98
N GLY A 215 -0.54 -5.29 -15.64
CA GLY A 215 -0.20 -4.67 -16.93
C GLY A 215 0.35 -3.24 -16.85
N VAL A 216 0.66 -2.74 -15.66
CA VAL A 216 1.16 -1.37 -15.41
C VAL A 216 2.57 -1.41 -14.81
N PRO A 217 3.40 -0.36 -14.95
CA PRO A 217 4.73 -0.29 -14.34
C PRO A 217 4.72 -0.64 -12.85
N VAL A 218 5.67 -1.48 -12.42
CA VAL A 218 5.79 -1.93 -11.02
C VAL A 218 7.11 -1.47 -10.43
N ARG A 219 7.06 -0.89 -9.23
CA ARG A 219 8.20 -0.73 -8.32
C ARG A 219 8.00 -1.61 -7.10
N PHE A 220 9.03 -2.34 -6.71
CA PHE A 220 9.00 -3.24 -5.57
C PHE A 220 10.12 -2.87 -4.59
N THR A 221 9.75 -2.51 -3.36
CA THR A 221 10.72 -2.08 -2.34
C THR A 221 11.02 -3.17 -1.33
N PHE A 222 12.32 -3.47 -1.20
CA PHE A 222 12.90 -4.36 -0.20
C PHE A 222 13.53 -3.53 0.92
N ALA A 223 13.06 -3.69 2.14
CA ALA A 223 13.66 -3.07 3.31
C ALA A 223 14.94 -3.83 3.72
N GLU A 224 16.03 -3.11 4.03
CA GLU A 224 17.32 -3.72 4.42
C GLU A 224 17.17 -4.66 5.62
N HIS A 225 16.34 -4.29 6.59
CA HIS A 225 16.11 -5.05 7.80
C HIS A 225 14.75 -5.76 7.79
N GLU A 226 14.26 -6.18 6.63
CA GLU A 226 13.08 -7.05 6.57
C GLU A 226 13.30 -8.32 7.41
N ARG A 227 12.27 -8.75 8.13
CA ARG A 227 12.27 -9.92 9.03
C ARG A 227 11.11 -10.88 8.79
N ILE A 228 10.12 -10.48 8.02
CA ILE A 228 8.99 -11.31 7.62
C ILE A 228 9.32 -12.09 6.37
N TRP A 229 9.75 -11.38 5.32
CA TRP A 229 9.98 -11.94 3.99
C TRP A 229 11.47 -12.06 3.69
N GLN A 230 11.84 -13.07 2.91
CA GLN A 230 13.18 -13.15 2.35
C GLN A 230 13.33 -12.07 1.27
N SER A 231 14.44 -11.35 1.32
CA SER A 231 14.75 -10.23 0.43
C SER A 231 16.17 -10.30 -0.13
N ASP A 232 16.84 -11.45 -0.01
CA ASP A 232 18.12 -11.69 -0.67
C ASP A 232 17.98 -11.69 -2.20
N SER A 233 19.11 -11.62 -2.91
CA SER A 233 19.10 -11.48 -4.36
C SER A 233 18.39 -12.63 -5.10
N ALA A 234 18.29 -13.84 -4.52
CA ALA A 234 17.52 -14.92 -5.12
C ALA A 234 16.01 -14.67 -4.96
N ALA A 235 15.56 -14.34 -3.75
CA ALA A 235 14.17 -13.98 -3.49
C ALA A 235 13.70 -12.77 -4.33
N GLN A 236 14.56 -11.75 -4.49
CA GLN A 236 14.25 -10.59 -5.34
C GLN A 236 14.08 -10.97 -6.83
N ARG A 237 14.89 -11.91 -7.34
CA ARG A 237 14.77 -12.41 -8.72
C ARG A 237 13.47 -13.19 -8.92
N GLU A 238 13.15 -14.11 -8.00
CA GLU A 238 11.90 -14.89 -8.07
C GLU A 238 10.66 -13.99 -8.04
N ILE A 239 10.67 -12.94 -7.21
CA ILE A 239 9.59 -11.94 -7.19
C ILE A 239 9.50 -11.20 -8.52
N ARG A 240 10.62 -10.79 -9.13
CA ARG A 240 10.59 -10.14 -10.45
C ARG A 240 10.00 -11.07 -11.52
N GLU A 241 10.39 -12.34 -11.52
CA GLU A 241 10.02 -13.32 -12.55
C GLU A 241 8.53 -13.61 -12.61
N ILE A 242 7.79 -13.47 -11.51
CA ILE A 242 6.33 -13.67 -11.50
C ILE A 242 5.54 -12.49 -12.11
N PHE A 243 6.15 -11.32 -12.33
CA PHE A 243 5.50 -10.19 -13.00
C PHE A 243 5.69 -10.28 -14.52
N THR A 244 4.99 -11.22 -15.15
CA THR A 244 5.17 -11.53 -16.58
C THR A 244 4.48 -10.56 -17.54
N ALA A 245 3.45 -9.84 -17.08
CA ALA A 245 2.67 -8.93 -17.92
C ALA A 245 3.06 -7.45 -17.77
N THR A 246 3.90 -7.10 -16.80
CA THR A 246 4.25 -5.70 -16.55
C THR A 246 5.15 -5.16 -17.67
N PRO A 247 4.95 -3.92 -18.15
CA PRO A 247 5.85 -3.29 -19.10
C PRO A 247 7.23 -2.99 -18.48
N SER A 248 7.32 -2.80 -17.16
CA SER A 248 8.58 -2.57 -16.46
C SER A 248 8.50 -2.99 -14.99
N PHE A 249 9.63 -3.50 -14.48
CA PHE A 249 9.78 -3.86 -13.07
C PHE A 249 11.05 -3.24 -12.48
N THR A 250 10.88 -2.33 -11.54
CA THR A 250 11.94 -1.63 -10.82
C THR A 250 12.10 -2.24 -9.43
N SER A 251 13.27 -2.80 -9.14
CA SER A 251 13.62 -3.21 -7.77
C SER A 251 14.22 -2.01 -7.04
N ASN A 252 13.78 -1.77 -5.81
CA ASN A 252 14.35 -0.76 -4.93
C ASN A 252 14.76 -1.39 -3.60
N GLU A 253 15.96 -1.07 -3.14
CA GLU A 253 16.38 -1.36 -1.77
C GLU A 253 16.23 -0.09 -0.93
N GLU A 254 15.72 -0.23 0.29
CA GLU A 254 15.54 0.88 1.22
C GLU A 254 16.47 0.68 2.45
N PRO A 255 17.68 1.30 2.43
CA PRO A 255 18.66 1.16 3.50
C PRO A 255 18.15 1.71 4.84
N GLY A 256 18.56 1.12 5.95
CA GLY A 256 18.18 1.55 7.29
C GLY A 256 16.67 1.55 7.54
N SER A 257 15.93 0.66 6.87
CA SER A 257 14.49 0.49 7.06
C SER A 257 14.14 -0.96 7.39
N GLY A 258 13.16 -1.13 8.28
CA GLY A 258 12.53 -2.42 8.57
C GLY A 258 11.21 -2.58 7.82
N HIS A 259 10.42 -3.58 8.20
CA HIS A 259 9.14 -3.92 7.53
C HIS A 259 8.18 -2.72 7.40
N ASN A 260 8.07 -1.91 8.45
CA ASN A 260 7.15 -0.77 8.51
C ASN A 260 7.75 0.53 7.93
N LEU A 261 8.00 0.53 6.62
CA LEU A 261 8.69 1.59 5.88
C LEU A 261 8.15 3.01 6.08
N SER A 262 6.83 3.20 6.18
CA SER A 262 6.23 4.55 6.24
C SER A 262 6.24 5.19 7.62
N VAL A 263 6.73 4.49 8.65
CA VAL A 263 6.70 4.97 10.04
C VAL A 263 8.04 4.83 10.77
N GLY A 264 9.11 4.50 10.04
CA GLY A 264 10.49 4.55 10.53
C GLY A 264 11.20 5.83 10.13
N PHE A 265 12.42 6.05 10.64
CA PHE A 265 13.23 7.23 10.32
C PHE A 265 13.57 7.37 8.82
N GLY A 266 13.52 6.27 8.06
CA GLY A 266 13.68 6.26 6.60
C GLY A 266 12.46 6.73 5.80
N ALA A 267 11.29 6.90 6.41
CA ALA A 267 10.02 7.11 5.72
C ALA A 267 10.04 8.26 4.71
N GLN A 268 10.62 9.41 5.08
CA GLN A 268 10.67 10.57 4.17
C GLN A 268 11.48 10.27 2.90
N ARG A 269 12.59 9.55 3.01
CA ARG A 269 13.41 9.16 1.85
C ARG A 269 12.66 8.15 0.98
N TYR A 270 12.06 7.15 1.62
CA TYR A 270 11.21 6.16 0.95
C TYR A 270 10.08 6.83 0.16
N HIS A 271 9.30 7.71 0.78
CA HIS A 271 8.17 8.40 0.14
C HIS A 271 8.62 9.28 -1.03
N ARG A 272 9.73 10.01 -0.89
CA ARG A 272 10.30 10.80 -2.00
C ARG A 272 10.71 9.91 -3.18
N SER A 273 11.32 8.76 -2.91
CA SER A 273 11.70 7.81 -3.95
C SER A 273 10.48 7.22 -4.66
N VAL A 274 9.43 6.87 -3.93
CA VAL A 274 8.15 6.44 -4.54
C VAL A 274 7.57 7.53 -5.42
N LEU A 275 7.50 8.78 -4.93
CA LEU A 275 6.93 9.90 -5.68
C LEU A 275 7.75 10.27 -6.93
N SER A 276 9.07 10.03 -6.91
CA SER A 276 9.90 10.11 -8.13
C SER A 276 9.48 9.08 -9.16
N PHE A 277 9.18 7.84 -8.74
CA PHE A 277 8.68 6.81 -9.66
C PHE A 277 7.28 7.13 -10.19
N VAL A 278 6.42 7.78 -9.39
CA VAL A 278 5.12 8.29 -9.87
C VAL A 278 5.31 9.31 -11.00
N GLU A 279 6.29 10.20 -10.86
CA GLU A 279 6.65 11.17 -11.90
C GLU A 279 7.11 10.51 -13.20
N ASP A 280 7.97 9.49 -13.12
CA ASP A 280 8.42 8.72 -14.29
C ASP A 280 7.26 8.02 -15.01
N CYS A 281 6.32 7.45 -14.23
CA CYS A 281 5.11 6.82 -14.78
C CYS A 281 4.20 7.86 -15.47
N ALA A 282 3.97 9.01 -14.84
CA ALA A 282 3.16 10.09 -15.39
C ALA A 282 3.75 10.66 -16.69
N ALA A 283 5.07 10.83 -16.76
CA ALA A 283 5.76 11.31 -17.96
C ALA A 283 5.64 10.32 -19.13
N SER A 284 5.67 9.01 -18.84
CA SER A 284 5.53 7.97 -19.87
C SER A 284 4.14 7.96 -20.51
N VAL A 285 3.08 8.22 -19.73
CA VAL A 285 1.71 8.34 -20.25
C VAL A 285 1.55 9.58 -21.12
N GLY A 286 2.09 10.73 -20.69
CA GLY A 286 2.04 11.97 -21.49
C GLY A 286 2.71 11.81 -22.86
N ALA A 287 3.89 11.16 -22.90
CA ALA A 287 4.60 10.91 -24.16
C ALA A 287 3.84 9.99 -25.12
N ALA A 288 3.11 8.99 -24.61
CA ALA A 288 2.27 8.11 -25.42
C ALA A 288 1.09 8.86 -26.05
N GLN A 289 0.44 9.75 -25.28
CA GLN A 289 -0.68 10.57 -25.76
C GLN A 289 -0.26 11.56 -26.84
N ASP A 290 0.89 12.23 -26.68
CA ASP A 290 1.41 13.16 -27.70
C ASP A 290 1.78 12.45 -29.02
N SER A 291 2.20 11.18 -28.93
CA SER A 291 2.58 10.35 -30.07
C SER A 291 1.37 9.82 -30.86
N GLU A 292 0.20 9.65 -30.25
CA GLU A 292 -1.03 9.22 -30.93
C GLU A 292 -1.74 10.38 -31.68
N VAL A 293 -1.42 11.63 -31.34
CA VAL A 293 -2.04 12.84 -31.92
C VAL A 293 -1.19 13.44 -33.06
N SER A 294 0.05 12.97 -33.24
CA SER A 294 0.99 13.39 -34.30
C SER A 294 0.93 12.50 -35.54
#